data_AF-A0A1G9TVB3-F1
#
_entry.id   AF-A0A1G9TVB3-F1
#
_cell.length_a   1.000
_cell.length_b   1.000
_cell.length_c   1.000
_cell.angle_alpha   90.00
_cell.angle_beta   90.00
_cell.angle_gamma   90.00
#
_symmetry.space_group_name_H-M   'P 1'
#
loop_
_entity.id
_entity.type
_entity.pdbx_description
1 polymer ?
#
loop_
_entity_poly.entity_id
_entity_poly.type
_entity_poly.pdbx_seq_one_letter_code
_entity_poly.pdbx_strand_id
1 'polypeptide(L)'
;MFTLTSEAVQYVKKHGNHILITMKFEPSCGCPCRGDLIWGSYIPEIALGKAMDKSQYLQETIDGITVWYPSKLIIKQGFDSIRIYIKSVLISKWLEMDGAQGVSVTPGTGFSCSTENIHKDIS
;
A
#
# COMPACT_ATOMS: atom_id res chain seq x y z
N MET A 1 0.89 0.50 16.68
CA MET A 1 0.25 -0.07 15.47
C MET A 1 0.96 -1.31 14.94
N PHE A 2 2.30 -1.38 15.05
CA PHE A 2 3.07 -2.49 14.46
C PHE A 2 3.66 -3.41 15.53
N THR A 3 3.99 -4.64 15.13
CA THR A 3 4.79 -5.57 15.94
C THR A 3 5.84 -6.21 15.05
N LEU A 4 7.11 -6.15 15.46
CA LEU A 4 8.21 -6.73 14.70
C LEU A 4 8.66 -8.03 15.38
N THR A 5 8.94 -9.06 14.58
CA THR A 5 9.65 -10.24 15.10
C THR A 5 11.11 -9.88 15.41
N SER A 6 11.73 -10.61 16.36
CA SER A 6 13.12 -10.34 16.75
C SER A 6 14.10 -10.42 15.57
N GLU A 7 13.88 -11.33 14.61
CA GLU A 7 14.70 -11.41 13.40
C GLU A 7 14.53 -10.18 12.51
N ALA A 8 13.30 -9.68 12.33
CA ALA A 8 13.03 -8.46 11.58
C ALA A 8 13.69 -7.24 12.25
N VAL A 9 13.65 -7.15 13.58
CA VAL A 9 14.34 -6.08 14.31
C VAL A 9 15.84 -6.11 14.00
N GLN A 10 16.48 -7.27 14.08
CA GLN A 10 17.91 -7.39 13.79
C GLN A 10 18.25 -7.06 12.33
N TYR A 11 17.42 -7.53 11.39
CA TYR A 11 17.60 -7.26 9.97
C TYR A 11 17.52 -5.75 9.69
N VAL A 12 16.45 -5.09 10.11
CA VAL A 12 16.24 -3.66 9.86
C VAL A 12 17.32 -2.81 10.53
N LYS A 13 17.78 -3.21 11.72
CA LYS A 13 18.87 -2.50 12.40
C LYS A 13 20.18 -2.50 11.62
N LYS A 14 20.48 -3.60 10.92
CA LYS A 14 21.64 -3.69 10.02
C LYS A 14 21.49 -2.84 8.76
N HIS A 15 20.26 -2.45 8.42
CA HIS A 15 19.92 -1.75 7.18
C HIS A 15 19.45 -0.29 7.42
N GLY A 16 19.76 0.30 8.58
CA GLY A 16 19.56 1.73 8.82
C GLY A 16 18.38 2.10 9.71
N ASN A 17 17.75 1.14 10.40
CA ASN A 17 16.70 1.38 11.40
C ASN A 17 15.38 1.99 10.87
N HIS A 18 15.15 1.98 9.56
CA HIS A 18 13.96 2.58 8.94
C HIS A 18 13.20 1.56 8.08
N ILE A 19 11.88 1.58 8.23
CA ILE A 19 10.93 0.82 7.39
C ILE A 19 10.02 1.83 6.71
N LEU A 20 9.72 1.61 5.44
CA LEU A 20 8.73 2.38 4.70
C LEU A 20 7.61 1.46 4.25
N ILE A 21 6.37 1.85 4.56
CA ILE A 21 5.16 1.23 4.04
C ILE A 21 4.53 2.19 3.04
N THR A 22 4.30 1.73 1.83
CA THR A 22 3.61 2.47 0.76
C THR A 22 2.31 1.76 0.37
N MET A 23 1.52 2.39 -0.50
CA MET A 23 0.27 1.81 -1.00
C MET A 23 0.35 1.77 -2.53
N LYS A 24 0.48 0.57 -3.09
CA LYS A 24 0.54 0.35 -4.54
C LYS A 24 -0.84 0.08 -5.09
N PHE A 25 -1.18 0.73 -6.20
CA PHE A 25 -2.43 0.48 -6.88
C PHE A 25 -2.34 -0.77 -7.76
N GLU A 26 -3.25 -1.72 -7.55
CA GLU A 26 -3.43 -2.90 -8.40
C GLU A 26 -4.77 -2.79 -9.13
N PRO A 27 -4.76 -2.58 -10.46
CA PRO A 27 -5.99 -2.45 -11.24
C PRO A 27 -6.71 -3.80 -11.33
N SER A 28 -8.04 -3.75 -11.23
CA SER A 28 -8.93 -4.85 -11.54
C SER A 28 -9.56 -4.58 -12.90
N CYS A 29 -9.11 -5.30 -13.94
CA CYS A 29 -9.69 -5.19 -15.27
C CYS A 29 -11.06 -5.87 -15.31
N GLY A 30 -12.12 -5.13 -14.98
CA GLY A 30 -13.50 -5.47 -15.32
C GLY A 30 -13.77 -5.28 -16.82
N CYS A 31 -14.83 -5.93 -17.31
CA CYS A 31 -15.25 -5.97 -18.72
C CYS A 31 -15.07 -4.62 -19.47
N PRO A 32 -14.43 -4.59 -20.67
CA PRO A 32 -14.08 -3.37 -21.42
C PRO A 32 -15.27 -2.55 -21.92
N CYS A 33 -16.50 -2.98 -21.69
CA CYS A 33 -17.72 -2.27 -22.11
C CYS A 33 -18.04 -1.01 -21.29
N ARG A 34 -17.23 -0.64 -20.29
CA ARG A 34 -17.37 0.59 -19.49
C ARG A 34 -16.04 1.35 -19.44
N GLY A 35 -15.74 2.04 -20.54
CA GLY A 35 -14.44 2.60 -20.92
C GLY A 35 -13.74 3.58 -19.96
N ASP A 36 -14.36 4.04 -18.87
CA ASP A 36 -13.79 5.13 -18.05
C ASP A 36 -13.75 4.83 -16.54
N LEU A 37 -13.95 3.57 -16.13
CA LEU A 37 -14.11 3.19 -14.74
C LEU A 37 -13.00 2.22 -14.32
N ILE A 38 -11.81 2.72 -13.97
CA ILE A 38 -10.72 1.89 -13.44
C ILE A 38 -11.10 1.45 -12.02
N TRP A 39 -11.28 0.16 -11.83
CA TRP A 39 -11.47 -0.47 -10.51
C TRP A 39 -10.11 -0.96 -10.03
N GLY A 40 -9.95 -1.11 -8.73
CA GLY A 40 -8.75 -1.73 -8.21
C GLY A 40 -8.66 -1.69 -6.69
N SER A 41 -7.50 -2.08 -6.19
CA SER A 41 -7.19 -2.00 -4.77
C SER A 41 -5.83 -1.38 -4.56
N TYR A 42 -5.73 -0.50 -3.58
CA TYR A 42 -4.44 -0.10 -3.04
C TYR A 42 -3.97 -1.16 -2.05
N ILE A 43 -2.88 -1.85 -2.36
CA ILE A 43 -2.27 -2.88 -1.52
C ILE A 43 -1.08 -2.26 -0.77
N PRO A 44 -0.97 -2.45 0.55
CA PRO A 44 0.18 -2.01 1.30
C PRO A 44 1.43 -2.81 0.87
N GLU A 45 2.55 -2.13 0.64
CA GLU A 45 3.85 -2.73 0.37
C GLU A 45 4.87 -2.27 1.41
N ILE A 46 5.77 -3.17 1.81
CA ILE A 46 6.80 -2.91 2.81
C ILE A 46 8.18 -2.96 2.17
N ALA A 47 9.02 -1.99 2.51
CA ALA A 47 10.41 -1.94 2.08
C ALA A 47 11.31 -1.46 3.22
N LEU A 48 12.60 -1.79 3.11
CA LEU A 48 13.63 -1.08 3.84
C LEU A 48 13.60 0.39 3.40
N GLY A 49 13.59 1.28 4.37
CA GLY A 49 13.40 2.71 4.13
C GLY A 49 14.63 3.53 4.49
N LYS A 50 14.50 4.83 4.24
CA LYS A 50 15.30 5.89 4.85
C LYS A 50 14.37 6.81 5.64
N ALA A 51 14.89 7.79 6.35
CA ALA A 51 14.07 8.83 6.95
C ALA A 51 13.23 9.54 5.86
N MET A 52 11.94 9.70 6.11
CA MET A 52 10.99 10.30 5.17
C MET A 52 10.49 11.65 5.70
N ASP A 53 9.89 12.44 4.81
CA ASP A 53 9.20 13.67 5.19
C ASP A 53 7.88 13.35 5.90
N LYS A 54 7.70 13.96 7.08
CA LYS A 54 6.50 13.86 7.92
C LYS A 54 5.26 14.49 7.28
N SER A 55 5.43 15.33 6.26
CA SER A 55 4.30 15.94 5.54
C SER A 55 3.44 14.90 4.80
N GLN A 56 4.02 13.76 4.43
CA GLN A 56 3.36 12.72 3.62
C GLN A 56 3.14 11.41 4.39
N TYR A 57 3.91 11.17 5.45
CA TYR A 57 3.91 9.92 6.20
C TYR A 57 3.75 10.17 7.69
N LEU A 58 2.92 9.34 8.31
CA LEU A 58 2.94 9.13 9.75
C LEU A 58 4.17 8.29 10.13
N GLN A 59 4.57 8.38 11.39
CA GLN A 59 5.68 7.60 11.93
C GLN A 59 5.34 6.99 13.28
N GLU A 60 5.87 5.80 13.52
CA GLU A 60 5.87 5.14 14.83
C GLU A 60 7.25 4.55 15.10
N THR A 61 7.76 4.69 16.32
CA THR A 61 9.06 4.13 16.72
C THR A 61 8.85 2.92 17.62
N ILE A 62 9.42 1.77 17.24
CA ILE A 62 9.31 0.50 17.96
C ILE A 62 10.68 -0.15 17.98
N ASP A 63 11.16 -0.54 19.17
CA ASP A 63 12.49 -1.16 19.35
C ASP A 63 13.67 -0.37 18.73
N GLY A 64 13.53 0.95 18.64
CA GLY A 64 14.52 1.84 18.01
C GLY A 64 14.48 1.85 16.47
N ILE A 65 13.48 1.23 15.86
CA ILE A 65 13.19 1.28 14.43
C ILE A 65 12.07 2.27 14.19
N THR A 66 12.20 3.12 13.18
CA THR A 66 11.13 4.04 12.76
C THR A 66 10.39 3.46 11.56
N VAL A 67 9.10 3.22 11.73
CA VAL A 67 8.19 2.79 10.67
C VAL A 67 7.48 4.02 10.12
N TRP A 68 7.66 4.29 8.82
CA TRP A 68 6.99 5.35 8.09
C TRP A 68 5.82 4.76 7.30
N TYR A 69 4.63 5.33 7.43
CA TYR A 69 3.42 4.77 6.81
C TYR A 69 2.39 5.85 6.46
N PRO A 70 1.55 5.64 5.43
CA PRO A 70 0.53 6.61 5.06
C PRO A 70 -0.64 6.57 6.05
N SER A 71 -1.32 7.71 6.22
CA SER A 71 -2.47 7.84 7.12
C SER A 71 -3.64 6.91 6.79
N LYS A 72 -3.75 6.46 5.54
CA LYS A 72 -4.78 5.51 5.07
C LYS A 72 -4.46 4.04 5.36
N LEU A 73 -3.34 3.73 6.00
CA LEU A 73 -2.99 2.36 6.38
C LEU A 73 -3.88 1.93 7.55
N ILE A 74 -4.55 0.79 7.41
CA ILE A 74 -5.51 0.27 8.39
C ILE A 74 -5.13 -1.16 8.78
N ILE A 75 -5.32 -1.52 10.05
CA ILE A 75 -5.16 -2.88 10.54
C ILE A 75 -6.35 -3.72 10.05
N LYS A 76 -6.06 -4.83 9.38
CA LYS A 76 -7.06 -5.78 8.87
C LYS A 76 -7.89 -6.35 10.01
N GLN A 77 -9.20 -6.46 9.82
CA GLN A 77 -10.11 -7.04 10.80
C GLN A 77 -9.62 -8.43 11.26
N GLY A 78 -9.67 -8.66 12.57
CA GLY A 78 -9.19 -9.91 13.20
C GLY A 78 -7.69 -9.93 13.52
N PHE A 79 -6.96 -8.85 13.22
CA PHE A 79 -5.58 -8.65 13.68
C PHE A 79 -5.54 -7.55 14.73
N ASP A 80 -4.73 -7.75 15.78
CA ASP A 80 -4.49 -6.73 16.81
C ASP A 80 -3.45 -5.69 16.37
N SER A 81 -2.58 -6.06 15.41
CA SER A 81 -1.49 -5.23 14.91
C SER A 81 -1.05 -5.65 13.51
N ILE A 82 -0.32 -4.77 12.82
CA ILE A 82 0.40 -5.15 11.59
C ILE A 82 1.71 -5.81 12.00
N ARG A 83 1.83 -7.10 11.71
CA ARG A 83 3.00 -7.90 12.05
C ARG A 83 4.04 -7.81 10.93
N ILE A 84 5.25 -7.40 11.27
CA ILE A 84 6.39 -7.32 10.35
C ILE A 84 7.38 -8.44 10.69
N TYR A 85 7.75 -9.21 9.67
CA TYR A 85 8.62 -10.37 9.82
C TYR A 85 9.58 -10.52 8.64
N ILE A 86 10.57 -11.39 8.80
CA ILE A 86 11.50 -11.74 7.75
C ILE A 86 11.02 -13.01 7.08
N LYS A 87 11.03 -12.98 5.75
CA LYS A 87 10.99 -14.18 4.94
C LYS A 87 12.33 -14.41 4.31
N SER A 88 12.72 -15.67 4.23
CA SER A 88 14.00 -16.07 3.68
C SER A 88 13.84 -17.28 2.78
N VAL A 89 14.47 -17.23 1.60
CA VAL A 89 14.60 -18.37 0.69
C VAL A 89 16.04 -18.44 0.22
N LEU A 90 16.70 -19.58 0.50
CA LEU A 90 18.10 -19.84 0.19
C LEU A 90 19.04 -18.74 0.71
N ILE A 91 19.45 -17.82 -0.19
CA ILE A 91 20.39 -16.73 0.09
C ILE A 91 19.70 -15.35 0.21
N SER A 92 18.41 -15.28 -0.09
CA SER A 92 17.66 -14.03 -0.11
C SER A 92 16.82 -13.89 1.15
N LYS A 93 16.82 -12.69 1.73
CA LYS A 93 15.97 -12.30 2.86
C LYS A 93 15.30 -10.96 2.56
N TRP A 94 14.02 -10.84 2.88
CA TRP A 94 13.26 -9.61 2.73
C TRP A 94 12.22 -9.47 3.85
N LEU A 95 11.72 -8.25 4.03
CA LEU A 95 10.63 -7.96 4.94
C LEU A 95 9.30 -8.35 4.30
N GLU A 96 8.43 -8.97 5.07
CA GLU A 96 7.01 -9.13 4.75
C GLU A 96 6.17 -8.58 5.91
N MET A 97 4.89 -8.36 5.63
CA MET A 97 3.93 -7.93 6.63
C MET A 97 2.60 -8.65 6.48
N ASP A 98 1.96 -8.89 7.63
CA ASP A 98 0.61 -9.40 7.73
C ASP A 98 -0.26 -8.47 8.56
N GLY A 99 -1.58 -8.55 8.36
CA GLY A 99 -2.53 -7.75 9.13
C GLY A 99 -2.71 -6.31 8.62
N ALA A 100 -2.14 -5.95 7.47
CA ALA A 100 -2.41 -4.67 6.82
C ALA A 100 -3.56 -4.82 5.81
N GLN A 101 -4.53 -3.91 5.83
CA GLN A 101 -5.70 -3.95 4.94
C GLN A 101 -5.45 -3.18 3.64
N GLY A 102 -5.76 -3.82 2.51
CA GLY A 102 -5.87 -3.13 1.23
C GLY A 102 -7.15 -2.30 1.13
N VAL A 103 -7.09 -1.19 0.39
CA VAL A 103 -8.24 -0.29 0.20
C VAL A 103 -8.78 -0.49 -1.21
N SER A 104 -10.00 -1.03 -1.31
CA SER A 104 -10.69 -1.13 -2.60
C SER A 104 -11.22 0.23 -3.03
N VAL A 105 -11.05 0.54 -4.30
CA VAL A 105 -11.59 1.73 -4.94
C VAL A 105 -12.51 1.31 -6.06
N THR A 106 -13.77 1.66 -5.92
CA THR A 106 -14.75 1.68 -6.99
C THR A 106 -14.92 3.12 -7.45
N PRO A 107 -15.01 3.39 -8.75
CA PRO A 107 -15.35 4.72 -9.20
C PRO A 107 -16.75 5.05 -8.70
N GLY A 108 -16.85 6.13 -7.93
CA GLY A 108 -18.12 6.63 -7.43
C GLY A 108 -19.05 6.93 -8.60
N THR A 109 -20.34 6.67 -8.43
CA THR A 109 -21.41 7.17 -9.31
C THR A 109 -21.25 8.70 -9.44
N GLY A 110 -20.62 9.18 -10.51
CA GLY A 110 -20.32 10.61 -10.59
C GLY A 110 -19.52 11.11 -11.79
N PHE A 111 -19.11 10.26 -12.74
CA PHE A 111 -18.60 10.74 -14.02
C PHE A 111 -19.55 10.28 -15.13
N SER A 112 -20.53 11.12 -15.44
CA SER A 112 -21.22 11.01 -16.72
C SER A 112 -20.22 11.43 -17.79
N CYS A 113 -19.73 10.46 -18.58
CA CYS A 113 -19.26 10.79 -19.91
C CYS A 113 -20.47 11.33 -20.68
N SER A 114 -20.56 12.65 -20.76
CA SER A 114 -21.36 13.31 -21.78
C SER A 114 -20.71 12.96 -23.12
N THR A 115 -21.19 11.89 -23.75
CA THR A 115 -21.08 11.72 -25.20
C THR A 115 -21.89 12.82 -25.85
N GLU A 116 -21.31 14.02 -25.96
CA GLU A 116 -21.72 14.96 -26.99
C GLU A 116 -21.27 14.40 -28.34
N ASN A 117 -22.27 13.85 -29.01
CA ASN A 117 -22.38 13.53 -30.43
C ASN A 117 -21.30 14.18 -31.33
N ILE A 118 -20.32 13.39 -31.75
CA ILE A 118 -19.64 13.62 -33.03
C ILE A 118 -20.36 12.74 -34.05
N HIS A 119 -21.48 13.23 -34.59
CA HIS A 119 -21.95 12.83 -35.91
C HIS A 119 -22.93 13.85 -36.49
N LYS A 120 -22.66 14.19 -37.76
CA LYS A 120 -23.30 15.19 -38.64
C LYS A 120 -22.72 16.59 -38.39
N ASP A 121 -21.99 17.18 -39.33
CA ASP A 121 -22.46 17.42 -40.69
C ASP A 121 -21.45 17.06 -41.79
N ILE A 122 -21.90 16.18 -42.69
CA ILE A 122 -21.57 16.22 -44.12
C ILE A 122 -22.75 16.96 -44.76
N SER A 123 -22.51 18.14 -45.31
CA SER A 123 -23.20 18.75 -46.46
C SER A 123 -22.44 19.99 -46.90
#